data_AF-A0A941VXD0-F1
#
_entry.id   AF-A0A941VXD0-F1
#
_cell.length_a   1.000
_cell.length_b   1.000
_cell.length_c   1.000
_cell.angle_alpha   90.00
_cell.angle_beta   90.00
_cell.angle_gamma   90.00
#
_symmetry.space_group_name_H-M   'P 1'
#
loop_
_entity.id
_entity.type
_entity.pdbx_description
1 polymer ?
#
loop_
_entity_poly.entity_id
_entity_poly.type
_entity_poly.pdbx_seq_one_letter_code
_entity_poly.pdbx_strand_id
1 'polypeptide(L)'
;MTEPGRWGVRWRPVGGVVLAALGGALLTVLVLLLFYRTGGLMAVAPPVVLAGTDLKLTSGQGEQTAAGLKIRQAGPEGWAVVQGSARLVRAVVYRQFSWRIDGLQPGSEARLVWATVADPRTSHERVLPPAGPDGGLLDLGAEPGWQGRIAGIGLTVRGPLAQPLVVRRLELRPVLPTAGTLLRWMIEDWTTFEDWSQRSINYTSGAPLDALFPPVVMVALWIGFGAALHALFKPPRRTPGALLPYAALFLLGWLALDLRWQWDLDSRLERTVERFAGKDEMARRLVDLDGELYRFLLDIRRRLPEKPARLFIISADPAGFWAGRARYHLLPHNSYAGLSRLPAPEMADQDDYVLILSPLAEVRYNHAGQALEWENQRLPAEMLYRARPGALFRVLGRM
;
A
#
# COMPACT_ATOMS: atom_id res chain seq x y z
N MET A 1 -61.38 38.03 30.33
CA MET A 1 -61.22 36.58 30.24
C MET A 1 -60.20 36.29 29.16
N THR A 2 -58.95 36.06 29.57
CA THR A 2 -57.79 35.80 28.70
C THR A 2 -57.49 34.30 28.75
N GLU A 3 -57.57 33.62 27.61
CA GLU A 3 -57.16 32.22 27.50
C GLU A 3 -55.63 32.10 27.68
N PRO A 4 -55.14 31.19 28.54
CA PRO A 4 -53.72 30.93 28.65
C PRO A 4 -53.26 30.03 27.50
N GLY A 5 -52.41 30.58 26.62
CA GLY A 5 -51.72 29.86 25.56
C GLY A 5 -50.88 28.71 26.11
N ARG A 6 -51.30 27.47 25.85
CA ARG A 6 -50.51 26.27 26.09
C ARG A 6 -49.39 26.14 25.06
N TRP A 7 -48.23 26.68 25.37
CA TRP A 7 -46.95 26.34 24.72
C TRP A 7 -46.47 24.96 25.21
N GLY A 8 -47.24 23.92 24.92
CA GLY A 8 -46.79 22.55 25.10
C GLY A 8 -45.85 22.19 23.96
N VAL A 9 -44.54 22.30 24.17
CA VAL A 9 -43.53 21.69 23.29
C VAL A 9 -43.88 20.20 23.20
N ARG A 10 -44.47 19.77 22.07
CA ARG A 10 -44.81 18.37 21.83
C ARG A 10 -43.49 17.63 21.59
N TRP A 11 -42.96 16.96 22.62
CA TRP A 11 -41.77 16.08 22.58
C TRP A 11 -41.97 14.77 21.78
N ARG A 12 -43.19 14.49 21.31
CA ARG A 12 -43.56 13.27 20.56
C ARG A 12 -42.91 13.04 19.18
N PRO A 13 -42.46 14.06 18.40
CA PRO A 13 -41.79 13.80 17.12
C PRO A 13 -40.33 13.38 17.30
N VAL A 14 -39.63 13.90 18.32
CA VAL A 14 -38.22 13.62 18.59
C VAL A 14 -37.99 12.14 18.92
N GLY A 15 -38.82 11.56 19.80
CA GLY A 15 -38.69 10.15 20.15
C GLY A 15 -38.80 9.19 18.97
N GLY A 16 -39.63 9.52 17.96
CA GLY A 16 -39.77 8.71 16.76
C GLY A 16 -38.56 8.76 15.83
N VAL A 17 -37.87 9.91 15.77
CA VAL A 17 -36.62 10.06 14.99
C VAL A 17 -35.47 9.34 15.69
N VAL A 18 -35.36 9.46 17.01
CA VAL A 18 -34.34 8.78 17.81
C VAL A 18 -34.48 7.25 17.70
N LEU A 19 -35.69 6.72 17.84
CA LEU A 19 -35.94 5.28 17.68
C LEU A 19 -35.63 4.80 16.26
N ALA A 20 -35.99 5.59 15.24
CA ALA A 20 -35.65 5.27 13.85
C ALA A 20 -34.14 5.29 13.61
N ALA A 21 -33.41 6.25 14.18
CA ALA A 21 -31.95 6.30 14.11
C ALA A 21 -31.31 5.09 14.79
N LEU A 22 -31.70 4.76 16.03
CA LEU A 22 -31.16 3.61 16.76
C LEU A 22 -31.50 2.29 16.05
N GLY A 23 -32.74 2.14 15.59
CA GLY A 23 -33.17 0.99 14.80
C GLY A 23 -32.42 0.86 13.48
N GLY A 24 -32.17 1.98 12.79
CA GLY A 24 -31.39 2.02 11.56
C GLY A 24 -29.94 1.60 11.77
N ALA A 25 -29.32 2.02 12.88
CA ALA A 25 -27.96 1.63 13.24
C ALA A 25 -27.89 0.12 13.54
N LEU A 26 -28.85 -0.39 14.31
CA LEU A 26 -28.96 -1.82 14.61
C LEU A 26 -29.16 -2.65 13.33
N LEU A 27 -30.07 -2.23 12.44
CA LEU A 27 -30.29 -2.91 11.15
C LEU A 27 -29.05 -2.87 10.28
N THR A 28 -28.30 -1.76 10.26
CA THR A 28 -27.05 -1.66 9.52
C THR A 28 -26.06 -2.71 10.00
N VAL A 29 -25.85 -2.81 11.31
CA VAL A 29 -24.99 -3.83 11.92
C VAL A 29 -25.46 -5.23 11.54
N LEU A 30 -26.75 -5.53 11.71
CA LEU A 30 -27.31 -6.86 11.43
C LEU A 30 -27.19 -7.24 9.95
N VAL A 31 -27.47 -6.32 9.04
CA VAL A 31 -27.38 -6.55 7.58
C VAL A 31 -25.93 -6.77 7.16
N LEU A 32 -24.99 -5.97 7.67
CA LEU A 32 -23.57 -6.14 7.38
C LEU A 32 -23.04 -7.47 7.95
N LEU A 33 -23.42 -7.83 9.18
CA LEU A 33 -23.09 -9.13 9.76
C LEU A 33 -23.66 -10.27 8.89
N LEU A 34 -24.93 -10.18 8.50
CA LEU A 34 -25.56 -11.19 7.66
C LEU A 34 -24.84 -11.29 6.31
N PHE A 35 -24.58 -10.16 5.63
CA PHE A 35 -23.88 -10.10 4.35
C PHE A 35 -22.55 -10.83 4.40
N TYR A 36 -21.71 -10.55 5.41
CA TYR A 36 -20.42 -11.21 5.55
C TYR A 36 -20.54 -12.69 5.93
N ARG A 37 -21.54 -13.06 6.72
CA ARG A 37 -21.78 -14.45 7.14
C ARG A 37 -22.37 -15.33 6.03
N THR A 38 -23.07 -14.74 5.05
CA THR A 38 -23.68 -15.46 3.91
C THR A 38 -22.82 -15.46 2.64
N GLY A 39 -21.55 -15.03 2.73
CA GLY A 39 -20.57 -15.14 1.64
C GLY A 39 -20.12 -13.81 1.03
N GLY A 40 -20.63 -12.67 1.50
CA GLY A 40 -20.24 -11.33 1.04
C GLY A 40 -18.74 -11.04 1.17
N LEU A 41 -18.04 -11.72 2.08
CA LEU A 41 -16.58 -11.61 2.22
C LEU A 41 -15.85 -12.00 0.93
N MET A 42 -16.28 -13.06 0.22
CA MET A 42 -15.62 -13.48 -1.01
C MET A 42 -15.82 -12.48 -2.15
N ALA A 43 -16.90 -11.69 -2.11
CA ALA A 43 -17.17 -10.67 -3.11
C ALA A 43 -16.28 -9.43 -2.94
N VAL A 44 -15.98 -9.04 -1.69
CA VAL A 44 -15.16 -7.85 -1.40
C VAL A 44 -13.67 -8.16 -1.19
N ALA A 45 -13.36 -9.38 -0.78
CA ALA A 45 -12.00 -9.85 -0.51
C ALA A 45 -11.80 -11.26 -1.14
N PRO A 46 -11.80 -11.37 -2.48
CA PRO A 46 -11.61 -12.66 -3.14
C PRO A 46 -10.21 -13.24 -2.84
N PRO A 47 -10.02 -14.57 -2.96
CA PRO A 47 -8.71 -15.18 -2.83
C PRO A 47 -7.68 -14.53 -3.77
N VAL A 48 -6.48 -14.29 -3.24
CA VAL A 48 -5.34 -13.81 -4.04
C VAL A 48 -4.61 -15.03 -4.57
N VAL A 49 -4.76 -15.29 -5.86
CA VAL A 49 -4.14 -16.42 -6.54
C VAL A 49 -2.92 -15.92 -7.31
N LEU A 50 -1.76 -16.50 -7.01
CA LEU A 50 -0.54 -16.37 -7.78
C LEU A 50 -0.35 -17.67 -8.56
N ALA A 51 -0.72 -17.65 -9.84
CA ALA A 51 -0.47 -18.79 -10.71
C ALA A 51 1.05 -18.93 -10.93
N GLY A 52 1.52 -20.15 -11.18
CA GLY A 52 2.94 -20.39 -11.47
C GLY A 52 3.48 -19.54 -12.63
N THR A 53 2.61 -19.14 -13.56
CA THR A 53 2.93 -18.24 -14.68
C THR A 53 3.09 -16.77 -14.30
N ASP A 54 2.64 -16.37 -13.10
CA ASP A 54 2.79 -15.00 -12.60
C ASP A 54 3.99 -14.87 -11.66
N LEU A 55 4.60 -16.01 -11.31
CA LEU A 55 5.75 -16.08 -10.44
C LEU A 55 7.04 -15.81 -11.22
N LYS A 56 7.95 -15.07 -10.58
CA LYS A 56 9.28 -14.76 -11.10
C LYS A 56 10.33 -15.50 -10.29
N LEU A 57 11.25 -16.16 -11.00
CA LEU A 57 12.43 -16.76 -10.39
C LEU A 57 13.49 -15.67 -10.20
N THR A 58 13.83 -15.37 -8.94
CA THR A 58 14.84 -14.36 -8.61
C THR A 58 16.20 -14.98 -8.29
N SER A 59 16.23 -16.27 -7.93
CA SER A 59 17.46 -17.04 -7.73
C SER A 59 17.26 -18.50 -8.12
N GLY A 60 18.25 -19.08 -8.81
CA GLY A 60 18.21 -20.42 -9.41
C GLY A 60 18.07 -20.40 -10.92
N GLN A 61 17.97 -21.58 -11.53
CA GLN A 61 17.70 -21.76 -12.96
C GLN A 61 16.37 -22.45 -13.18
N GLY A 62 15.58 -21.93 -14.11
CA GLY A 62 14.25 -22.42 -14.40
C GLY A 62 13.65 -21.71 -15.59
N GLU A 63 12.45 -22.15 -15.96
CA GLU A 63 11.70 -21.58 -17.08
C GLU A 63 10.22 -21.53 -16.72
N GLN A 64 9.52 -20.59 -17.34
CA GLN A 64 8.07 -20.53 -17.25
C GLN A 64 7.47 -21.52 -18.25
N THR A 65 6.55 -22.36 -17.78
CA THR A 65 5.87 -23.37 -18.60
C THR A 65 4.37 -23.19 -18.51
N ALA A 66 3.61 -23.78 -19.44
CA ALA A 66 2.15 -23.83 -19.34
C ALA A 66 1.66 -24.49 -18.03
N ALA A 67 2.51 -25.34 -17.45
CA ALA A 67 2.29 -26.00 -16.18
C ALA A 67 2.49 -25.08 -14.96
N GLY A 68 3.31 -24.04 -15.06
CA GLY A 68 3.74 -23.19 -13.94
C GLY A 68 5.23 -22.85 -14.02
N LEU A 69 5.81 -22.37 -12.93
CA LEU A 69 7.24 -22.06 -12.87
C LEU A 69 8.03 -23.32 -12.59
N LYS A 70 8.82 -23.79 -13.57
CA LYS A 70 9.66 -24.98 -13.46
C LYS A 70 11.06 -24.57 -13.03
N ILE A 71 11.50 -25.08 -11.88
CA ILE A 71 12.82 -24.86 -11.28
C ILE A 71 13.66 -26.10 -11.52
N ARG A 72 14.79 -25.94 -12.22
CA ARG A 72 15.71 -27.04 -12.54
C ARG A 72 16.92 -27.08 -11.61
N GLN A 73 17.39 -25.92 -11.16
CA GLN A 73 18.57 -25.82 -10.28
C GLN A 73 18.39 -24.70 -9.25
N ALA A 74 18.96 -24.91 -8.06
CA ALA A 74 19.03 -23.90 -7.01
C ALA A 74 20.11 -22.85 -7.35
N GLY A 75 20.00 -21.67 -6.75
CA GLY A 75 20.98 -20.62 -6.89
C GLY A 75 22.28 -20.89 -6.10
N PRO A 76 23.22 -19.93 -6.11
CA PRO A 76 24.55 -20.06 -5.51
C PRO A 76 24.56 -20.46 -4.03
N GLU A 77 23.52 -20.09 -3.27
CA GLU A 77 23.38 -20.41 -1.85
C GLU A 77 22.56 -21.70 -1.57
N GLY A 78 22.31 -22.51 -2.60
CA GLY A 78 21.50 -23.72 -2.49
C GLY A 78 19.99 -23.47 -2.35
N TRP A 79 19.55 -22.23 -2.54
CA TRP A 79 18.15 -21.82 -2.56
C TRP A 79 17.67 -21.47 -3.96
N ALA A 80 16.51 -21.98 -4.33
CA ALA A 80 15.70 -21.39 -5.39
C ALA A 80 14.72 -20.40 -4.75
N VAL A 81 14.68 -19.16 -5.25
CA VAL A 81 13.81 -18.10 -4.72
C VAL A 81 12.80 -17.73 -5.80
N VAL A 82 11.53 -17.90 -5.45
CA VAL A 82 10.39 -17.56 -6.28
C VAL A 82 9.64 -16.42 -5.62
N GLN A 83 9.40 -15.36 -6.38
CA GLN A 83 8.69 -14.19 -5.89
C GLN A 83 7.42 -13.98 -6.70
N GLY A 84 6.32 -13.72 -6.00
CA GLY A 84 5.08 -13.26 -6.61
C GLY A 84 4.70 -11.90 -6.04
N SER A 85 4.35 -10.97 -6.93
CA SER A 85 3.77 -9.71 -6.49
C SER A 85 2.29 -9.95 -6.16
N ALA A 86 1.99 -10.22 -4.90
CA ALA A 86 0.61 -10.17 -4.43
C ALA A 86 0.14 -8.71 -4.37
N ARG A 87 -1.16 -8.50 -4.60
CA ARG A 87 -1.82 -7.25 -4.20
C ARG A 87 -1.62 -7.07 -2.70
N LEU A 88 -1.47 -5.82 -2.24
CA LEU A 88 -1.45 -5.51 -0.81
C LEU A 88 -2.70 -6.10 -0.14
N VAL A 89 -2.49 -7.01 0.82
CA VAL A 89 -3.57 -7.67 1.57
C VAL A 89 -3.49 -7.38 3.06
N ARG A 90 -4.65 -7.33 3.71
CA ARG A 90 -4.76 -7.24 5.17
C ARG A 90 -4.57 -8.64 5.76
N ALA A 91 -3.50 -8.81 6.55
CA ALA A 91 -3.11 -10.09 7.13
C ALA A 91 -4.23 -10.73 7.97
N VAL A 92 -5.01 -9.91 8.68
CA VAL A 92 -6.11 -10.38 9.54
C VAL A 92 -7.28 -10.99 8.76
N VAL A 93 -7.47 -10.56 7.50
CA VAL A 93 -8.51 -11.10 6.60
C VAL A 93 -7.98 -12.34 5.91
N TYR A 94 -6.79 -12.25 5.32
CA TYR A 94 -6.14 -13.32 4.57
C TYR A 94 -5.22 -14.13 5.49
N ARG A 95 -5.78 -15.14 6.13
CA ARG A 95 -5.03 -15.98 7.09
C ARG A 95 -4.69 -17.37 6.56
N GLN A 96 -5.39 -17.85 5.55
CA GLN A 96 -5.13 -19.19 5.00
C GLN A 96 -4.19 -19.07 3.81
N PHE A 97 -3.06 -19.77 3.88
CA PHE A 97 -2.15 -19.93 2.76
C PHE A 97 -2.21 -21.36 2.24
N SER A 98 -2.41 -21.50 0.93
CA SER A 98 -2.32 -22.79 0.26
C SER A 98 -1.30 -22.74 -0.87
N TRP A 99 -0.55 -23.83 -1.02
CA TRP A 99 0.48 -23.97 -2.06
C TRP A 99 0.33 -25.30 -2.77
N ARG A 100 0.69 -25.33 -4.04
CA ARG A 100 0.81 -26.55 -4.83
C ARG A 100 2.15 -26.55 -5.56
N ILE A 101 2.98 -27.52 -5.20
CA ILE A 101 4.34 -27.69 -5.69
C ILE A 101 4.52 -29.16 -6.07
N ASP A 102 4.81 -29.41 -7.35
CA ASP A 102 5.09 -30.76 -7.83
C ASP A 102 6.60 -31.03 -7.80
N GLY A 103 7.01 -32.26 -7.52
CA GLY A 103 8.42 -32.67 -7.55
C GLY A 103 9.24 -32.29 -6.31
N LEU A 104 8.59 -31.93 -5.20
CA LEU A 104 9.26 -31.70 -3.92
C LEU A 104 9.80 -33.04 -3.36
N GLN A 105 11.13 -33.20 -3.28
CA GLN A 105 11.76 -34.45 -2.86
C GLN A 105 11.86 -34.56 -1.33
N PRO A 106 11.89 -35.78 -0.75
CA PRO A 106 12.22 -35.98 0.66
C PRO A 106 13.55 -35.30 1.02
N GLY A 107 13.56 -34.53 2.12
CA GLY A 107 14.71 -33.71 2.51
C GLY A 107 14.80 -32.35 1.83
N SER A 108 13.85 -32.01 0.95
CA SER A 108 13.65 -30.63 0.49
C SER A 108 12.81 -29.84 1.49
N GLU A 109 13.17 -28.59 1.69
CA GLU A 109 12.50 -27.65 2.57
C GLU A 109 11.95 -26.49 1.73
N ALA A 110 10.64 -26.28 1.80
CA ALA A 110 9.98 -25.11 1.21
C ALA A 110 9.60 -24.14 2.32
N ARG A 111 9.84 -22.84 2.14
CA ARG A 111 9.44 -21.79 3.07
C ARG A 111 8.58 -20.76 2.37
N LEU A 112 7.51 -20.35 3.03
CA LEU A 112 6.81 -19.11 2.71
C LEU A 112 7.64 -17.96 3.25
N VAL A 113 7.81 -16.93 2.44
CA VAL A 113 8.48 -15.69 2.82
C VAL A 113 7.53 -14.52 2.59
N TRP A 114 7.50 -13.53 3.48
CA TRP A 114 6.70 -12.34 3.30
C TRP A 114 7.35 -11.10 3.92
N ALA A 115 6.95 -9.93 3.43
CA ALA A 115 7.31 -8.64 4.00
C ALA A 115 6.05 -7.84 4.31
N THR A 116 6.11 -6.98 5.31
CA THR A 116 4.98 -6.10 5.66
C THR A 116 5.19 -4.70 5.12
N VAL A 117 4.13 -3.90 5.02
CA VAL A 117 4.26 -2.48 4.66
C VAL A 117 4.97 -1.69 5.75
N ALA A 118 4.77 -2.06 7.03
CA ALA A 118 5.40 -1.42 8.17
C ALA A 118 6.91 -1.70 8.22
N ASP A 119 7.31 -2.91 7.82
CA ASP A 119 8.70 -3.31 7.71
C ASP A 119 8.95 -4.06 6.39
N PRO A 120 9.18 -3.32 5.29
CA PRO A 120 9.39 -3.93 3.97
C PRO A 120 10.80 -4.48 3.80
N ARG A 121 11.72 -4.18 4.73
CA ARG A 121 13.12 -4.64 4.67
C ARG A 121 13.35 -5.92 5.45
N THR A 122 12.53 -6.17 6.46
CA THR A 122 12.55 -7.43 7.19
C THR A 122 11.71 -8.48 6.48
N SER A 123 12.37 -9.57 6.14
CA SER A 123 11.76 -10.74 5.56
C SER A 123 11.35 -11.71 6.67
N HIS A 124 10.07 -11.99 6.80
CA HIS A 124 9.57 -13.05 7.67
C HIS A 124 9.51 -14.35 6.89
N GLU A 125 9.80 -15.47 7.55
CA GLU A 125 9.78 -16.78 6.92
C GLU A 125 9.07 -17.83 7.77
N ARG A 126 8.43 -18.77 7.10
CA ARG A 126 7.79 -19.93 7.72
C ARG A 126 8.01 -21.17 6.88
N VAL A 127 8.60 -22.20 7.50
CA VAL A 127 8.74 -23.52 6.89
C VAL A 127 7.36 -24.11 6.63
N LEU A 128 7.11 -24.51 5.39
CA LEU A 128 5.88 -25.14 4.97
C LEU A 128 5.89 -26.62 5.40
N PRO A 129 4.78 -27.12 5.97
CA PRO A 129 4.68 -28.53 6.29
C PRO A 129 4.70 -29.38 5.00
N PRO A 130 5.12 -30.65 5.08
CA PRO A 130 5.01 -31.57 3.96
C PRO A 130 3.57 -31.62 3.43
N ALA A 131 3.43 -31.58 2.11
CA ALA A 131 2.14 -31.54 1.43
C ALA A 131 2.02 -32.69 0.42
N GLY A 132 0.80 -33.19 0.22
CA GLY A 132 0.51 -34.20 -0.80
C GLY A 132 0.40 -33.60 -2.21
N PRO A 133 0.02 -34.42 -3.21
CA PRO A 133 -0.12 -34.00 -4.62
C PRO A 133 -1.13 -32.85 -4.84
N ASP A 134 -2.11 -32.72 -3.94
CA ASP A 134 -3.14 -31.69 -3.97
C ASP A 134 -2.69 -30.35 -3.37
N GLY A 135 -1.47 -30.32 -2.80
CA GLY A 135 -0.95 -29.16 -2.11
C GLY A 135 -1.17 -29.21 -0.60
N GLY A 136 -0.75 -28.14 0.07
CA GLY A 136 -0.86 -27.97 1.52
C GLY A 136 -1.65 -26.73 1.91
N LEU A 137 -2.06 -26.68 3.18
CA LEU A 137 -2.76 -25.55 3.78
C LEU A 137 -2.08 -25.17 5.11
N LEU A 138 -1.95 -23.88 5.35
CA LEU A 138 -1.35 -23.30 6.55
C LEU A 138 -2.21 -22.13 7.04
N ASP A 139 -2.54 -22.08 8.34
CA ASP A 139 -3.10 -20.89 8.98
C ASP A 139 -1.96 -20.00 9.46
N LEU A 140 -1.88 -18.81 8.89
CA LEU A 140 -0.88 -17.80 9.20
C LEU A 140 -1.26 -16.93 10.40
N GLY A 141 -2.50 -17.01 10.90
CA GLY A 141 -2.92 -16.13 12.00
C GLY A 141 -2.29 -16.44 13.36
N ALA A 142 -1.58 -17.56 13.50
CA ALA A 142 -0.76 -17.86 14.66
C ALA A 142 0.69 -17.35 14.51
N GLU A 143 1.08 -16.91 13.31
CA GLU A 143 2.44 -16.45 13.04
C GLU A 143 2.63 -15.01 13.52
N PRO A 144 3.55 -14.72 14.45
CA PRO A 144 3.72 -13.38 15.02
C PRO A 144 4.03 -12.29 13.98
N GLY A 145 4.69 -12.67 12.87
CA GLY A 145 5.00 -11.77 11.77
C GLY A 145 3.84 -11.53 10.79
N TRP A 146 2.72 -12.25 10.92
CA TRP A 146 1.57 -12.14 10.01
C TRP A 146 0.56 -11.11 10.53
N GLN A 147 0.93 -9.83 10.45
CA GLN A 147 0.14 -8.73 10.96
C GLN A 147 0.16 -7.51 10.03
N GLY A 148 -0.83 -6.64 10.21
CA GLY A 148 -0.96 -5.42 9.41
C GLY A 148 -1.21 -5.72 7.93
N ARG A 149 -0.46 -5.04 7.05
CA ARG A 149 -0.56 -5.17 5.59
C ARG A 149 0.67 -5.89 5.04
N ILE A 150 0.42 -6.88 4.20
CA ILE A 150 1.47 -7.66 3.53
C ILE A 150 1.84 -6.97 2.23
N ALA A 151 3.11 -6.61 2.09
CA ALA A 151 3.65 -5.92 0.91
C ALA A 151 4.01 -6.89 -0.22
N GLY A 152 4.33 -8.14 0.11
CA GLY A 152 4.62 -9.18 -0.86
C GLY A 152 4.79 -10.54 -0.21
N ILE A 153 4.66 -11.58 -1.04
CA ILE A 153 4.90 -12.97 -0.64
C ILE A 153 5.83 -13.66 -1.63
N GLY A 154 6.59 -14.64 -1.15
CA GLY A 154 7.52 -15.43 -1.92
C GLY A 154 7.59 -16.85 -1.39
N LEU A 155 8.21 -17.71 -2.18
CA LEU A 155 8.49 -19.08 -1.84
C LEU A 155 9.98 -19.31 -2.02
N THR A 156 10.66 -19.82 -0.99
CA THR A 156 12.03 -20.29 -1.10
C THR A 156 12.03 -21.81 -0.98
N VAL A 157 12.84 -22.48 -1.80
CA VAL A 157 12.99 -23.93 -1.76
C VAL A 157 14.48 -24.27 -1.69
N ARG A 158 14.84 -25.14 -0.75
CA ARG A 158 16.18 -25.70 -0.59
C ARG A 158 16.11 -27.21 -0.57
N GLY A 159 17.07 -27.87 -1.20
CA GLY A 159 17.16 -29.32 -1.17
C GLY A 159 17.71 -29.91 -2.46
N PRO A 160 17.82 -31.25 -2.54
CA PRO A 160 18.23 -31.92 -3.75
C PRO A 160 17.18 -31.73 -4.85
N LEU A 161 17.53 -30.97 -5.90
CA LEU A 161 16.72 -30.81 -7.10
C LEU A 161 17.15 -31.82 -8.18
N ALA A 162 17.14 -33.12 -7.86
CA ALA A 162 17.49 -34.15 -8.83
C ALA A 162 16.44 -34.28 -9.96
N GLN A 163 15.21 -33.80 -9.70
CA GLN A 163 14.16 -33.63 -10.68
C GLN A 163 13.66 -32.19 -10.65
N PRO A 164 13.21 -31.62 -11.79
CA PRO A 164 12.66 -30.28 -11.80
C PRO A 164 11.43 -30.16 -10.92
N LEU A 165 11.39 -29.12 -10.10
CA LEU A 165 10.25 -28.77 -9.27
C LEU A 165 9.33 -27.81 -10.03
N VAL A 166 8.01 -27.96 -9.90
CA VAL A 166 7.05 -27.07 -10.58
C VAL A 166 6.17 -26.39 -9.55
N VAL A 167 6.31 -25.07 -9.41
CA VAL A 167 5.41 -24.26 -8.59
C VAL A 167 4.18 -23.96 -9.42
N ARG A 168 3.05 -24.57 -9.04
CA ARG A 168 1.77 -24.47 -9.77
C ARG A 168 0.97 -23.26 -9.34
N ARG A 169 0.84 -23.07 -8.02
CA ARG A 169 -0.06 -22.10 -7.44
C ARG A 169 0.36 -21.78 -6.00
N LEU A 170 0.38 -20.50 -5.68
CA LEU A 170 0.37 -19.99 -4.32
C LEU A 170 -0.90 -19.19 -4.14
N GLU A 171 -1.58 -19.34 -3.02
CA GLU A 171 -2.88 -18.68 -2.83
C GLU A 171 -3.08 -18.26 -1.38
N LEU A 172 -3.52 -17.01 -1.20
CA LEU A 172 -4.00 -16.49 0.06
C LEU A 172 -5.52 -16.46 0.05
N ARG A 173 -6.13 -17.08 1.05
CA ARG A 173 -7.58 -17.16 1.21
C ARG A 173 -8.04 -16.35 2.42
N PRO A 174 -9.13 -15.58 2.27
CA PRO A 174 -9.81 -14.98 3.40
C PRO A 174 -10.40 -16.07 4.31
N VAL A 175 -10.34 -15.86 5.62
CA VAL A 175 -11.03 -16.73 6.59
C VAL A 175 -12.33 -16.06 7.03
N LEU A 176 -13.41 -16.84 7.11
CA LEU A 176 -14.71 -16.35 7.54
C LEU A 176 -14.62 -15.87 9.01
N PRO A 177 -14.78 -14.57 9.29
CA PRO A 177 -14.68 -14.05 10.64
C PRO A 177 -15.90 -14.42 11.48
N THR A 178 -15.70 -14.46 12.80
CA THR A 178 -16.80 -14.56 13.75
C THR A 178 -17.59 -13.24 13.79
N ALA A 179 -18.83 -13.28 14.30
CA ALA A 179 -19.60 -12.04 14.49
C ALA A 179 -18.88 -11.03 15.41
N GLY A 180 -18.24 -11.52 16.49
CA GLY A 180 -17.44 -10.67 17.38
C GLY A 180 -16.23 -10.05 16.67
N THR A 181 -15.58 -10.80 15.77
CA THR A 181 -14.49 -10.28 14.93
C THR A 181 -14.98 -9.20 13.97
N LEU A 182 -16.12 -9.41 13.30
CA LEU A 182 -16.71 -8.43 12.40
C LEU A 182 -17.07 -7.13 13.12
N LEU A 183 -17.71 -7.21 14.29
CA LEU A 183 -18.05 -6.04 15.11
C LEU A 183 -16.80 -5.26 15.52
N ARG A 184 -15.74 -5.96 15.89
CA ARG A 184 -14.45 -5.33 16.22
C ARG A 184 -13.87 -4.61 15.00
N TRP A 185 -13.85 -5.27 13.84
CA TRP A 185 -13.38 -4.67 12.59
C TRP A 185 -14.21 -3.47 12.15
N MET A 186 -15.54 -3.45 12.40
CA MET A 186 -16.36 -2.26 12.17
C MET A 186 -15.88 -1.06 13.00
N ILE A 187 -15.56 -1.29 14.27
CA ILE A 187 -15.04 -0.25 15.17
C ILE A 187 -13.63 0.16 14.75
N GLU A 188 -12.76 -0.82 14.43
CA GLU A 188 -11.40 -0.56 13.96
C GLU A 188 -11.41 0.25 12.67
N ASP A 189 -12.18 -0.14 11.65
CA ASP A 189 -12.26 0.57 10.38
C ASP A 189 -12.84 1.99 10.56
N TRP A 190 -13.72 2.18 11.55
CA TRP A 190 -14.21 3.50 11.92
C TRP A 190 -13.20 4.36 12.68
N THR A 191 -12.35 3.76 13.51
CA THR A 191 -11.45 4.51 14.43
C THR A 191 -9.99 4.55 13.97
N THR A 192 -9.63 3.76 12.95
CA THR A 192 -8.26 3.72 12.43
C THR A 192 -7.94 5.05 11.78
N PHE A 193 -6.87 5.66 12.27
CA PHE A 193 -6.27 6.85 11.68
C PHE A 193 -5.54 6.50 10.38
N GLU A 194 -5.82 7.27 9.32
CA GLU A 194 -5.08 7.19 8.05
C GLU A 194 -4.28 8.49 7.85
N ASP A 195 -2.96 8.34 7.80
CA ASP A 195 -2.05 9.46 7.49
C ASP A 195 -2.16 9.85 6.01
N TRP A 196 -1.47 10.91 5.61
CA TRP A 196 -1.46 11.37 4.22
C TRP A 196 -0.97 10.27 3.27
N SER A 197 -1.88 9.77 2.44
CA SER A 197 -1.58 8.69 1.47
C SER A 197 -0.65 9.11 0.34
N GLN A 198 -0.37 10.41 0.19
CA GLN A 198 0.42 11.03 -0.90
C GLN A 198 -0.09 10.72 -2.32
N ARG A 199 -1.28 10.12 -2.46
CA ARG A 199 -1.86 9.79 -3.77
C ARG A 199 -2.40 11.02 -4.50
N SER A 200 -3.10 11.88 -3.78
CA SER A 200 -3.64 13.13 -4.29
C SER A 200 -4.04 14.03 -3.12
N ILE A 201 -3.87 15.34 -3.30
CA ILE A 201 -4.37 16.34 -2.35
C ILE A 201 -5.90 16.38 -2.29
N ASN A 202 -6.57 15.88 -3.34
CA ASN A 202 -8.03 15.91 -3.48
C ASN A 202 -8.70 14.57 -3.14
N TYR A 203 -7.94 13.58 -2.67
CA TYR A 203 -8.47 12.26 -2.36
C TYR A 203 -8.20 11.90 -0.90
N THR A 204 -9.29 11.74 -0.13
CA THR A 204 -9.27 11.17 1.22
C THR A 204 -10.28 10.04 1.27
N SER A 205 -9.84 8.82 1.56
CA SER A 205 -10.71 7.64 1.64
C SER A 205 -11.61 7.65 2.87
N GLY A 206 -11.22 8.34 3.94
CA GLY A 206 -11.94 8.38 5.21
C GLY A 206 -11.91 7.05 5.99
N ALA A 207 -11.16 6.07 5.49
CA ALA A 207 -10.86 4.77 6.09
C ALA A 207 -9.72 4.11 5.30
N PRO A 208 -9.02 3.12 5.89
CA PRO A 208 -8.10 2.26 5.17
C PRO A 208 -8.65 1.81 3.80
N LEU A 209 -7.85 1.89 2.74
CA LEU A 209 -8.26 1.48 1.37
C LEU A 209 -8.76 0.02 1.25
N ASP A 210 -8.36 -0.81 2.20
CA ASP A 210 -8.74 -2.22 2.37
C ASP A 210 -9.74 -2.43 3.52
N ALA A 211 -10.41 -1.37 3.99
CA ALA A 211 -11.45 -1.45 5.00
C ALA A 211 -12.64 -2.29 4.48
N LEU A 212 -13.09 -3.23 5.30
CA LEU A 212 -14.30 -4.01 5.04
C LEU A 212 -15.56 -3.20 5.37
N PHE A 213 -15.41 -2.19 6.23
CA PHE A 213 -16.51 -1.35 6.66
C PHE A 213 -16.20 0.14 6.41
N PRO A 214 -16.29 0.61 5.15
CA PRO A 214 -16.11 2.03 4.86
C PRO A 214 -17.14 2.88 5.63
N PRO A 215 -16.72 3.88 6.43
CA PRO A 215 -17.62 4.71 7.24
C PRO A 215 -18.77 5.33 6.45
N VAL A 216 -18.49 5.79 5.22
CA VAL A 216 -19.51 6.38 4.34
C VAL A 216 -20.61 5.38 4.00
N VAL A 217 -20.26 4.12 3.70
CA VAL A 217 -21.23 3.06 3.39
C VAL A 217 -22.04 2.71 4.63
N MET A 218 -21.38 2.59 5.79
CA MET A 218 -22.07 2.34 7.07
C MET A 218 -23.09 3.44 7.38
N VAL A 219 -22.72 4.71 7.23
CA VAL A 219 -23.61 5.85 7.49
C VAL A 219 -24.74 5.92 6.45
N ALA A 220 -24.47 5.64 5.18
CA ALA A 220 -25.50 5.59 4.15
C ALA A 220 -26.56 4.52 4.44
N LEU A 221 -26.12 3.32 4.83
CA LEU A 221 -27.00 2.24 5.28
C LEU A 221 -27.79 2.65 6.54
N TRP A 222 -27.13 3.29 7.51
CA TRP A 222 -27.77 3.76 8.74
C TRP A 222 -28.88 4.77 8.45
N ILE A 223 -28.59 5.80 7.66
CA ILE A 223 -29.58 6.81 7.24
C ILE A 223 -30.71 6.13 6.45
N GLY A 224 -30.37 5.24 5.51
CA GLY A 224 -31.34 4.54 4.66
C GLY A 224 -32.31 3.67 5.46
N PHE A 225 -31.79 2.81 6.36
CA PHE A 225 -32.62 1.99 7.23
C PHE A 225 -33.40 2.82 8.25
N GLY A 226 -32.80 3.88 8.79
CA GLY A 226 -33.49 4.81 9.68
C GLY A 226 -34.65 5.53 9.00
N ALA A 227 -34.44 6.01 7.77
CA ALA A 227 -35.49 6.64 6.97
C ALA A 227 -36.62 5.67 6.62
N ALA A 228 -36.28 4.43 6.26
CA ALA A 228 -37.25 3.38 5.96
C ALA A 228 -38.08 3.01 7.20
N LEU A 229 -37.44 2.81 8.37
CA LEU A 229 -38.14 2.56 9.62
C LEU A 229 -39.04 3.72 10.00
N HIS A 230 -38.55 4.96 9.85
CA HIS A 230 -39.37 6.14 10.12
C HIS A 230 -40.62 6.19 9.23
N ALA A 231 -40.45 5.95 7.93
CA ALA A 231 -41.55 5.90 6.97
C ALA A 231 -42.55 4.78 7.28
N LEU A 232 -42.09 3.63 7.77
CA LEU A 232 -42.96 2.50 8.12
C LEU A 232 -43.88 2.83 9.30
N PHE A 233 -43.36 3.47 10.34
CA PHE A 233 -44.15 3.82 11.53
C PHE A 233 -44.91 5.15 11.39
N LYS A 234 -44.42 6.06 10.54
CA LYS A 234 -45.02 7.37 10.26
C LYS A 234 -44.93 7.66 8.76
N PRO A 235 -45.84 7.08 7.96
CA PRO A 235 -45.79 7.26 6.51
C PRO A 235 -45.89 8.74 6.14
N PRO A 236 -45.11 9.20 5.14
CA PRO A 236 -45.06 10.61 4.76
C PRO A 236 -46.43 11.05 4.27
N ARG A 237 -47.10 11.91 5.05
CA ARG A 237 -48.33 12.59 4.64
C ARG A 237 -47.96 13.94 4.02
N ARG A 238 -48.80 14.48 3.14
CA ARG A 238 -48.66 15.83 2.56
C ARG A 238 -48.95 16.92 3.60
N THR A 239 -48.25 16.89 4.73
CA THR A 239 -48.33 17.88 5.79
C THR A 239 -47.05 18.72 5.81
N PRO A 240 -47.13 20.03 6.06
CA PRO A 240 -45.95 20.86 6.29
C PRO A 240 -45.04 20.22 7.35
N GLY A 241 -43.74 20.12 7.06
CA GLY A 241 -42.74 19.54 7.96
C GLY A 241 -42.56 18.02 7.87
N ALA A 242 -43.22 17.32 6.95
CA ALA A 242 -43.05 15.87 6.77
C ALA A 242 -41.60 15.46 6.40
N LEU A 243 -40.80 16.36 5.84
CA LEU A 243 -39.40 16.12 5.49
C LEU A 243 -38.42 16.32 6.66
N LEU A 244 -38.83 16.99 7.74
CA LEU A 244 -37.96 17.33 8.86
C LEU A 244 -37.30 16.11 9.52
N PRO A 245 -38.00 14.97 9.74
CA PRO A 245 -37.39 13.76 10.27
C PRO A 245 -36.26 13.20 9.39
N TYR A 246 -36.45 13.23 8.07
CA TYR A 246 -35.46 12.74 7.11
C TYR A 246 -34.25 13.66 7.04
N ALA A 247 -34.49 14.98 7.06
CA ALA A 247 -33.43 15.97 7.17
C ALA A 247 -32.63 15.81 8.47
N ALA A 248 -33.29 15.51 9.59
CA ALA A 248 -32.63 15.26 10.87
C ALA A 248 -31.78 13.97 10.84
N LEU A 249 -32.28 12.88 10.26
CA LEU A 249 -31.51 11.64 10.09
C LEU A 249 -30.28 11.85 9.19
N PHE A 250 -30.47 12.57 8.09
CA PHE A 250 -29.39 12.92 7.18
C PHE A 250 -28.33 13.78 7.88
N LEU A 251 -28.76 14.84 8.59
CA LEU A 251 -27.87 15.72 9.34
C LEU A 251 -27.10 14.96 10.41
N LEU A 252 -27.75 14.02 11.12
CA LEU A 252 -27.10 13.18 12.11
C LEU A 252 -25.99 12.32 11.51
N GLY A 253 -26.25 11.65 10.38
CA GLY A 253 -25.23 10.84 9.72
C GLY A 253 -24.12 11.70 9.10
N TRP A 254 -24.45 12.86 8.55
CA TRP A 254 -23.46 13.83 8.08
C TRP A 254 -22.54 14.30 9.21
N LEU A 255 -23.12 14.69 10.36
CA LEU A 255 -22.34 15.08 11.55
C LEU A 255 -21.46 13.95 12.06
N ALA A 256 -21.91 12.69 12.01
CA ALA A 256 -21.09 11.55 12.41
C ALA A 256 -19.84 11.38 11.53
N LEU A 257 -20.00 11.55 10.20
CA LEU A 257 -18.89 11.54 9.26
C LEU A 257 -17.98 12.77 9.42
N ASP A 258 -18.56 13.95 9.62
CA ASP A 258 -17.80 15.18 9.83
C ASP A 258 -16.97 15.12 11.11
N LEU A 259 -17.53 14.65 12.24
CA LEU A 259 -16.79 14.43 13.48
C LEU A 259 -15.62 13.46 13.29
N ARG A 260 -15.85 12.36 12.54
CA ARG A 260 -14.78 11.42 12.21
C ARG A 260 -13.70 12.08 11.36
N TRP A 261 -14.08 12.94 10.41
CA TRP A 261 -13.13 13.69 9.59
C TRP A 261 -12.34 14.73 10.39
N GLN A 262 -13.01 15.48 11.29
CA GLN A 262 -12.36 16.43 12.21
C GLN A 262 -11.33 15.74 13.09
N TRP A 263 -11.63 14.53 13.58
CA TRP A 263 -10.65 13.74 14.34
C TRP A 263 -9.40 13.41 13.50
N ASP A 264 -9.53 12.94 12.26
CA ASP A 264 -8.35 12.70 11.40
C ASP A 264 -7.56 13.98 11.15
N LEU A 265 -8.24 15.11 10.95
CA LEU A 265 -7.57 16.40 10.74
C LEU A 265 -6.78 16.83 11.98
N ASP A 266 -7.36 16.68 13.15
CA ASP A 266 -6.72 17.02 14.42
C ASP A 266 -5.48 16.14 14.66
N SER A 267 -5.61 14.82 14.48
CA SER A 267 -4.48 13.90 14.57
C SER A 267 -3.39 14.18 13.53
N ARG A 268 -3.74 14.64 12.32
CA ARG A 268 -2.76 15.09 11.31
C ARG A 268 -2.10 16.41 11.72
N LEU A 269 -2.85 17.33 12.32
CA LEU A 269 -2.33 18.59 12.82
C LEU A 269 -1.33 18.35 13.93
N GLU A 270 -1.67 17.54 14.94
CA GLU A 270 -0.77 17.14 16.02
C GLU A 270 0.56 16.61 15.47
N ARG A 271 0.51 15.61 14.57
CA ARG A 271 1.70 15.04 13.94
C ARG A 271 2.50 16.08 13.14
N THR A 272 1.81 17.00 12.45
CA THR A 272 2.45 18.06 11.67
C THR A 272 3.16 19.05 12.59
N VAL A 273 2.53 19.44 13.70
CA VAL A 273 3.10 20.31 14.73
C VAL A 273 4.31 19.63 15.35
N GLU A 274 4.20 18.39 15.83
CA GLU A 274 5.32 17.61 16.37
C GLU A 274 6.49 17.52 15.39
N ARG A 275 6.18 17.31 14.10
CA ARG A 275 7.19 17.12 13.07
C ARG A 275 7.86 18.42 12.64
N PHE A 276 7.15 19.55 12.57
CA PHE A 276 7.65 20.76 11.91
C PHE A 276 7.70 22.02 12.78
N ALA A 277 6.97 22.09 13.90
CA ALA A 277 6.93 23.28 14.74
C ALA A 277 8.32 23.61 15.33
N GLY A 278 8.62 24.90 15.45
CA GLY A 278 9.90 25.40 15.99
C GLY A 278 11.14 25.19 15.10
N LYS A 279 11.03 24.47 13.98
CA LYS A 279 12.16 24.22 13.06
C LYS A 279 12.32 25.36 12.06
N ASP A 280 13.57 25.66 11.69
CA ASP A 280 13.89 26.54 10.55
C ASP A 280 13.65 25.82 9.22
N GLU A 281 13.82 26.52 8.08
CA GLU A 281 13.52 25.94 6.76
C GLU A 281 14.35 24.68 6.47
N MET A 282 15.65 24.72 6.75
CA MET A 282 16.57 23.60 6.51
C MET A 282 16.18 22.38 7.36
N ALA A 283 15.94 22.58 8.66
CA ALA A 283 15.51 21.54 9.58
C ALA A 283 14.15 20.98 9.19
N ARG A 284 13.21 21.81 8.70
CA ARG A 284 11.92 21.33 8.17
C ARG A 284 12.10 20.42 6.96
N ARG A 285 12.97 20.78 6.00
CA ARG A 285 13.26 19.93 4.83
C ARG A 285 13.92 18.61 5.22
N LEU A 286 14.83 18.62 6.19
CA LEU A 286 15.52 17.43 6.66
C LEU A 286 14.62 16.43 7.40
N VAL A 287 13.52 16.90 7.97
CA VAL A 287 12.52 16.05 8.63
C VAL A 287 11.30 15.76 7.77
N ASP A 288 11.20 16.32 6.56
CA ASP A 288 10.13 16.02 5.60
C ASP A 288 10.21 14.56 5.09
N LEU A 289 9.22 14.11 4.31
CA LEU A 289 9.13 12.76 3.74
C LEU A 289 10.39 12.37 2.96
N ASP A 290 11.04 13.32 2.31
CA ASP A 290 12.23 13.13 1.49
C ASP A 290 13.52 13.62 2.16
N GLY A 291 13.55 13.76 3.49
CA GLY A 291 14.69 14.34 4.20
C GLY A 291 16.04 13.65 3.95
N GLU A 292 16.06 12.33 3.78
CA GLU A 292 17.27 11.58 3.39
C GLU A 292 17.74 11.95 1.98
N LEU A 293 16.79 12.03 1.02
CA LEU A 293 17.08 12.48 -0.34
C LEU A 293 17.56 13.93 -0.33
N TYR A 294 16.89 14.82 0.40
CA TYR A 294 17.26 16.23 0.50
C TYR A 294 18.69 16.40 1.02
N ARG A 295 19.07 15.68 2.09
CA ARG A 295 20.44 15.68 2.60
C ARG A 295 21.46 15.24 1.54
N PHE A 296 21.16 14.15 0.83
CA PHE A 296 21.99 13.66 -0.27
C PHE A 296 22.13 14.70 -1.40
N LEU A 297 21.04 15.39 -1.74
CA LEU A 297 21.03 16.41 -2.79
C LEU A 297 21.77 17.70 -2.39
N LEU A 298 21.80 18.05 -1.10
CA LEU A 298 22.65 19.13 -0.60
C LEU A 298 24.14 18.83 -0.84
N ASP A 299 24.56 17.59 -0.60
CA ASP A 299 25.95 17.18 -0.85
C ASP A 299 26.28 17.10 -2.35
N ILE A 300 25.30 16.78 -3.19
CA ILE A 300 25.42 16.89 -4.65
C ILE A 300 25.58 18.35 -5.07
N ARG A 301 24.73 19.26 -4.58
CA ARG A 301 24.78 20.69 -4.95
C ARG A 301 26.15 21.29 -4.65
N ARG A 302 26.78 20.91 -3.53
CA ARG A 302 28.14 21.35 -3.18
C ARG A 302 29.24 20.91 -4.16
N ARG A 303 28.96 19.91 -4.99
CA ARG A 303 29.88 19.33 -5.99
C ARG A 303 29.54 19.71 -7.43
N LEU A 304 28.34 20.25 -7.63
CA LEU A 304 27.94 20.85 -8.89
C LEU A 304 28.55 22.26 -8.99
N PRO A 305 28.75 22.77 -10.21
CA PRO A 305 29.26 24.12 -10.42
C PRO A 305 28.25 25.16 -9.91
N GLU A 306 28.70 26.37 -9.59
CA GLU A 306 27.77 27.44 -9.15
C GLU A 306 26.80 27.87 -10.26
N LYS A 307 27.22 27.75 -11.53
CA LYS A 307 26.38 28.05 -12.68
C LYS A 307 25.45 26.88 -13.00
N PRO A 308 24.21 27.13 -13.49
CA PRO A 308 23.32 26.07 -13.95
C PRO A 308 24.02 25.15 -14.95
N ALA A 309 23.96 23.85 -14.68
CA ALA A 309 24.58 22.80 -15.48
C ALA A 309 23.49 21.84 -15.96
N ARG A 310 23.74 21.13 -17.05
CA ARG A 310 22.88 20.05 -17.53
C ARG A 310 23.07 18.81 -16.65
N LEU A 311 21.97 18.27 -16.15
CA LEU A 311 21.95 17.12 -15.26
C LEU A 311 20.91 16.10 -15.71
N PHE A 312 21.33 14.89 -16.01
CA PHE A 312 20.45 13.76 -16.29
C PHE A 312 20.17 13.01 -14.98
N ILE A 313 18.92 13.01 -14.52
CA ILE A 313 18.48 12.27 -13.34
C ILE A 313 17.89 10.94 -13.83
N ILE A 314 18.55 9.85 -13.45
CA ILE A 314 18.17 8.48 -13.81
C ILE A 314 17.50 7.84 -12.60
N SER A 315 16.32 7.26 -12.80
CA SER A 315 15.58 6.57 -11.74
C SER A 315 14.80 5.40 -12.31
N ALA A 316 14.63 4.34 -11.52
CA ALA A 316 13.74 3.23 -11.88
C ALA A 316 12.29 3.69 -12.14
N ASP A 317 11.86 4.79 -11.52
CA ASP A 317 10.58 5.46 -11.76
C ASP A 317 10.81 6.94 -12.13
N PRO A 318 11.05 7.23 -13.43
CA PRO A 318 11.43 8.58 -13.87
C PRO A 318 10.30 9.61 -13.76
N ALA A 319 9.04 9.18 -13.84
CA ALA A 319 7.88 10.03 -13.56
C ALA A 319 7.52 10.06 -12.06
N GLY A 320 8.28 9.34 -11.25
CA GLY A 320 8.00 9.09 -9.85
C GLY A 320 8.30 10.26 -8.94
N PHE A 321 7.80 10.11 -7.71
CA PHE A 321 7.97 11.08 -6.63
C PHE A 321 9.44 11.48 -6.42
N TRP A 322 10.36 10.52 -6.34
CA TRP A 322 11.77 10.77 -6.02
C TRP A 322 12.51 11.53 -7.13
N ALA A 323 12.26 11.18 -8.39
CA ALA A 323 12.86 11.87 -9.54
C ALA A 323 12.35 13.33 -9.63
N GLY A 324 11.05 13.54 -9.39
CA GLY A 324 10.45 14.88 -9.32
C GLY A 324 11.02 15.73 -8.18
N ARG A 325 11.15 15.17 -6.96
CA ARG A 325 11.75 15.87 -5.81
C ARG A 325 13.22 16.17 -6.05
N ALA A 326 13.97 15.27 -6.68
CA ALA A 326 15.37 15.52 -7.03
C ALA A 326 15.51 16.71 -8.00
N ARG A 327 14.69 16.74 -9.05
CA ARG A 327 14.64 17.87 -9.99
C ARG A 327 14.32 19.19 -9.28
N TYR A 328 13.30 19.20 -8.42
CA TYR A 328 12.90 20.39 -7.68
C TYR A 328 14.02 20.90 -6.76
N HIS A 329 14.63 20.01 -5.99
CA HIS A 329 15.68 20.38 -5.04
C HIS A 329 17.00 20.75 -5.68
N LEU A 330 17.23 20.41 -6.95
CA LEU A 330 18.44 20.76 -7.69
C LEU A 330 18.26 22.00 -8.58
N LEU A 331 17.12 22.68 -8.53
CA LEU A 331 17.02 24.01 -9.12
C LEU A 331 18.10 24.94 -8.54
N PRO A 332 18.72 25.82 -9.35
CA PRO A 332 18.37 26.15 -10.74
C PRO A 332 19.05 25.30 -11.84
N HIS A 333 19.71 24.18 -11.52
CA HIS A 333 20.34 23.34 -12.56
C HIS A 333 19.32 22.82 -13.57
N ASN A 334 19.72 22.75 -14.85
CA ASN A 334 18.90 22.25 -15.93
C ASN A 334 18.81 20.72 -15.86
N SER A 335 17.90 20.24 -15.02
CA SER A 335 17.77 18.84 -14.67
C SER A 335 16.63 18.16 -15.46
N TYR A 336 16.97 17.05 -16.10
CA TYR A 336 16.05 16.20 -16.85
C TYR A 336 15.82 14.88 -16.09
N ALA A 337 14.60 14.68 -15.59
CA ALA A 337 14.24 13.55 -14.73
C ALA A 337 13.45 12.43 -15.42
N GLY A 338 13.23 12.54 -16.73
CA GLY A 338 12.40 11.60 -17.51
C GLY A 338 13.11 10.31 -17.95
N LEU A 339 14.20 9.90 -17.31
CA LEU A 339 15.06 8.81 -17.78
C LEU A 339 15.07 7.62 -16.82
N SER A 340 14.69 6.44 -17.33
CA SER A 340 14.87 5.15 -16.65
C SER A 340 16.15 4.42 -17.03
N ARG A 341 16.85 4.92 -18.06
CA ARG A 341 18.11 4.40 -18.57
C ARG A 341 19.10 5.53 -18.74
N LEU A 342 20.39 5.20 -18.75
CA LEU A 342 21.42 6.19 -19.04
C LEU A 342 21.19 6.83 -20.42
N PRO A 343 21.51 8.13 -20.57
CA PRO A 343 21.49 8.75 -21.88
C PRO A 343 22.48 8.01 -22.80
N ALA A 344 22.09 7.83 -24.06
CA ALA A 344 23.02 7.37 -25.09
C ALA A 344 24.24 8.32 -25.14
N PRO A 345 25.46 7.82 -25.39
CA PRO A 345 26.67 8.63 -25.36
C PRO A 345 26.64 9.86 -26.27
N GLU A 346 25.81 9.84 -27.31
CA GLU A 346 25.65 10.96 -28.25
C GLU A 346 24.87 12.14 -27.66
N MET A 347 24.03 11.89 -26.64
CA MET A 347 23.18 12.89 -25.99
C MET A 347 23.86 13.61 -24.82
N ALA A 348 24.99 13.09 -24.34
CA ALA A 348 25.74 13.65 -23.21
C ALA A 348 27.01 14.34 -23.71
N ASP A 349 27.17 15.60 -23.31
CA ASP A 349 28.35 16.40 -23.65
C ASP A 349 29.37 16.35 -22.50
N GLN A 350 30.61 16.75 -22.77
CA GLN A 350 31.61 16.93 -21.72
C GLN A 350 31.09 17.93 -20.66
N ASP A 351 31.36 17.65 -19.39
CA ASP A 351 30.89 18.42 -18.22
C ASP A 351 29.36 18.43 -18.02
N ASP A 352 28.62 17.58 -18.74
CA ASP A 352 27.28 17.18 -18.29
C ASP A 352 27.39 16.29 -17.04
N TYR A 353 26.32 16.27 -16.25
CA TYR A 353 26.26 15.47 -15.03
C TYR A 353 25.21 14.38 -15.15
N VAL A 354 25.48 13.23 -14.54
CA VAL A 354 24.52 12.12 -14.43
C VAL A 354 24.32 11.82 -12.95
N LEU A 355 23.07 11.93 -12.50
CA LEU A 355 22.65 11.54 -11.16
C LEU A 355 21.83 10.26 -11.25
N ILE A 356 22.35 9.17 -10.69
CA ILE A 356 21.65 7.89 -10.63
C ILE A 356 21.02 7.76 -9.24
N LEU A 357 19.70 7.69 -9.16
CA LEU A 357 18.96 7.41 -7.93
C LEU A 357 18.84 5.89 -7.74
N SER A 358 19.27 5.39 -6.58
CA SER A 358 19.22 3.97 -6.24
C SER A 358 17.79 3.47 -6.03
N PRO A 359 17.49 2.20 -6.35
CA PRO A 359 18.38 1.23 -7.01
C PRO A 359 18.24 1.25 -8.54
N LEU A 360 19.37 1.15 -9.24
CA LEU A 360 19.42 0.84 -10.68
C LEU A 360 20.35 -0.36 -10.87
N ALA A 361 19.78 -1.53 -11.11
CA ALA A 361 20.51 -2.80 -11.14
C ALA A 361 21.37 -2.99 -12.40
N GLU A 362 21.03 -2.31 -13.49
CA GLU A 362 21.57 -2.57 -14.82
C GLU A 362 22.81 -1.70 -15.16
N VAL A 363 23.18 -0.77 -14.27
CA VAL A 363 24.32 0.14 -14.49
C VAL A 363 25.47 -0.22 -13.56
N ARG A 364 26.63 -0.46 -14.14
CA ARG A 364 27.87 -0.72 -13.42
C ARG A 364 28.84 0.44 -13.64
N TYR A 365 29.61 0.78 -12.61
CA TYR A 365 30.69 1.76 -12.74
C TYR A 365 32.03 1.03 -12.75
N ASN A 366 32.79 1.22 -13.82
CA ASN A 366 34.15 0.72 -13.94
C ASN A 366 35.14 1.79 -13.43
N HIS A 367 35.70 1.54 -12.24
CA HIS A 367 36.66 2.46 -11.61
C HIS A 367 37.95 2.61 -12.41
N ALA A 368 38.47 1.52 -13.00
CA ALA A 368 39.72 1.55 -13.76
C ALA A 368 39.55 2.30 -15.09
N GLY A 369 38.39 2.13 -15.72
CA GLY A 369 38.06 2.77 -17.00
C GLY A 369 37.36 4.12 -16.90
N GLN A 370 37.08 4.62 -15.69
CA GLN A 370 36.26 5.82 -15.43
C GLN A 370 35.04 5.91 -16.35
N ALA A 371 34.18 4.90 -16.30
CA ALA A 371 33.03 4.83 -17.16
C ALA A 371 31.83 4.13 -16.52
N LEU A 372 30.65 4.60 -16.91
CA LEU A 372 29.39 3.90 -16.70
C LEU A 372 29.21 2.89 -17.83
N GLU A 373 28.90 1.65 -17.46
CA GLU A 373 28.73 0.51 -18.36
C GLU A 373 27.35 -0.09 -18.12
N TRP A 374 26.59 -0.30 -19.20
CA TRP A 374 25.28 -0.94 -19.17
C TRP A 374 25.06 -1.64 -20.50
N GLU A 375 24.46 -2.83 -20.47
CA GLU A 375 24.27 -3.67 -21.66
C GLU A 375 25.59 -3.78 -22.47
N ASN A 376 25.62 -3.21 -23.68
CA ASN A 376 26.79 -3.13 -24.57
C ASN A 376 27.25 -1.68 -24.83
N GLN A 377 26.85 -0.74 -23.98
CA GLN A 377 27.18 0.68 -24.09
C GLN A 377 28.08 1.13 -22.94
N ARG A 378 28.84 2.20 -23.22
CA ARG A 378 29.77 2.80 -22.27
C ARG A 378 29.70 4.31 -22.38
N LEU A 379 29.64 4.99 -21.24
CA LEU A 379 29.70 6.44 -21.12
C LEU A 379 30.92 6.81 -20.25
N PRO A 380 31.95 7.47 -20.82
CA PRO A 380 33.08 7.98 -20.06
C PRO A 380 32.61 8.99 -19.02
N ALA A 381 32.80 8.68 -17.74
CA ALA A 381 32.33 9.50 -16.64
C ALA A 381 33.16 9.28 -15.37
N GLU A 382 33.39 10.34 -14.63
CA GLU A 382 34.05 10.31 -13.33
C GLU A 382 33.00 10.33 -12.20
N MET A 383 33.09 9.39 -11.27
CA MET A 383 32.27 9.41 -10.06
C MET A 383 32.72 10.52 -9.10
N LEU A 384 31.85 11.50 -8.86
CA LEU A 384 32.12 12.60 -7.95
C LEU A 384 31.61 12.33 -6.52
N TYR A 385 30.54 11.55 -6.40
CA TYR A 385 29.95 11.26 -5.11
C TYR A 385 29.10 9.99 -5.15
N ARG A 386 29.08 9.27 -4.04
CA ARG A 386 28.22 8.10 -3.82
C ARG A 386 27.73 8.07 -2.39
N ALA A 387 26.44 7.83 -2.23
CA ALA A 387 25.80 7.56 -0.96
C ALA A 387 24.71 6.50 -1.15
N ARG A 388 24.02 6.16 -0.07
CA ARG A 388 22.91 5.18 -0.12
C ARG A 388 21.82 5.57 -1.14
N PRO A 389 21.35 6.84 -1.22
CA PRO A 389 20.27 7.20 -2.15
C PRO A 389 20.69 7.23 -3.62
N GLY A 390 21.99 7.21 -3.95
CA GLY A 390 22.45 7.29 -5.34
C GLY A 390 23.90 7.68 -5.51
N ALA A 391 24.27 8.00 -6.75
CA ALA A 391 25.60 8.47 -7.11
C ALA A 391 25.56 9.56 -8.18
N LEU A 392 26.52 10.49 -8.09
CA LEU A 392 26.72 11.59 -9.04
C LEU A 392 27.99 11.33 -9.86
N PHE A 393 27.87 11.52 -11.17
CA PHE A 393 28.95 11.40 -12.13
C PHE A 393 29.06 12.66 -12.98
N ARG A 394 30.27 12.96 -13.44
CA ARG A 394 30.56 13.99 -14.44
C ARG A 394 31.03 13.32 -15.73
N VAL A 395 30.43 13.70 -16.85
CA VAL A 395 30.76 13.16 -18.17
C VAL A 395 32.08 13.74 -18.65
N LEU A 396 33.00 12.87 -19.07
CA LEU A 396 34.36 13.26 -19.47
C LEU A 396 34.48 13.65 -20.95
N GLY A 397 33.39 13.54 -21.71
CA GLY A 397 33.36 13.77 -23.16
C GLY A 397 33.51 12.47 -23.96
N ARG A 398 33.33 12.55 -25.28
CA ARG A 398 33.48 11.40 -26.18
C ARG A 398 34.96 11.01 -26.27
N MET A 399 35.25 9.71 -26.26
CA MET A 399 36.51 9.20 -26.81
C MET A 399 36.44 9.14 -28.32
#